data_AF-A0A9P1GKQ3-F1
#
_entry.id   AF-A0A9P1GKQ3-F1
#
_cell.length_a   1.000
_cell.length_b   1.000
_cell.length_c   1.000
_cell.angle_alpha   90.00
_cell.angle_beta   90.00
_cell.angle_gamma   90.00
#
_symmetry.space_group_name_H-M   'P 1'
#
loop_
_entity.id
_entity.type
_entity.pdbx_description
1 polymer ?
#
loop_
_entity_poly.entity_id
_entity_poly.type
_entity_poly.pdbx_seq_one_letter_code
_entity_poly.pdbx_strand_id
1 'polypeptide(L)'
;MAANGQVFQDAQSQEETQVYDSDPMDVEKVNEEEVPLTQADGANDEPEEETQNHDSVVQVPASEAEEVCASPAKENEPEASKQLVQPDPSRGFRPLPAGAASVEGIGWKDLREMGQGADQYCSTCRAHVDPAPEKRVFKKGHHQWQCRTCHNVTTLLYKRMDMKNLQGWKDLSEAQVQRFYQEAGKCLALGQRSCFGKIQGCLIDSVTQSEVHRQETNVKGEFLPLSVWASKGYNTEAIEAKAEKRKSDMFGWVYRVNVLSINYSHIEEECRQRVLQATRKVGQSKPAGKAKGKGKNIADGAAAAGNGEQSGSKAKPSKSKAAKPKVKVTAEEKKEARTANNPHLGNVRKALRLLEPVIKDCKSILKCTSCPEDLKEELQAAQQIVKDATKFKSAAQVAGQQGKVLDPWTYENETCKELAKNIKSKTESTRSMDQLLSKMDDTALANLKKAAEERLSATDVE
;
A
#
# COMPACT_ATOMS: atom_id res chain seq x y z
N MET A 1 -74.57 21.26 0.15
CA MET A 1 -75.15 19.90 0.18
C MET A 1 -74.62 19.13 -1.03
N ALA A 2 -74.46 17.81 -0.86
CA ALA A 2 -73.97 16.81 -1.80
C ALA A 2 -72.44 16.60 -1.86
N ALA A 3 -72.06 15.45 -1.28
CA ALA A 3 -70.75 14.82 -1.32
C ALA A 3 -70.52 14.13 -2.67
N ASN A 4 -69.27 14.09 -3.13
CA ASN A 4 -68.84 13.22 -4.23
C ASN A 4 -67.70 12.33 -3.73
N GLY A 5 -68.04 11.06 -3.49
CA GLY A 5 -67.07 9.99 -3.34
C GLY A 5 -66.63 9.50 -4.71
N GLN A 6 -65.32 9.41 -4.92
CA GLN A 6 -64.74 8.85 -6.13
C GLN A 6 -64.03 7.54 -5.80
N VAL A 7 -64.52 6.49 -6.43
CA VAL A 7 -64.05 5.10 -6.40
C VAL A 7 -62.76 4.99 -7.19
N PHE A 8 -61.70 4.45 -6.56
CA PHE A 8 -60.46 4.03 -7.23
C PHE A 8 -60.70 2.64 -7.83
N GLN A 9 -60.49 2.50 -9.14
CA GLN A 9 -60.47 1.22 -9.85
C GLN A 9 -59.03 0.83 -10.14
N ASP A 10 -58.74 -0.45 -9.89
CA ASP A 10 -57.47 -1.13 -10.08
C ASP A 10 -57.05 -1.17 -11.56
N ALA A 11 -55.81 -0.76 -11.84
CA ALA A 11 -55.13 -0.99 -13.10
C ALA A 11 -54.07 -2.08 -12.91
N GLN A 12 -54.41 -3.31 -13.29
CA GLN A 12 -53.46 -4.42 -13.47
C GLN A 12 -52.64 -4.15 -14.74
N SER A 13 -51.34 -3.90 -14.57
CA SER A 13 -50.38 -3.82 -15.67
C SER A 13 -49.92 -5.23 -16.04
N GLN A 14 -50.14 -5.62 -17.28
CA GLN A 14 -49.65 -6.86 -17.87
C GLN A 14 -48.15 -6.73 -18.16
N GLU A 15 -47.35 -7.70 -17.68
CA GLU A 15 -45.95 -7.85 -18.07
C GLU A 15 -45.86 -8.66 -19.37
N GLU A 16 -45.48 -7.97 -20.45
CA GLU A 16 -45.22 -8.54 -21.77
C GLU A 16 -43.82 -9.18 -21.76
N THR A 17 -43.76 -10.51 -21.76
CA THR A 17 -42.51 -11.27 -21.81
C THR A 17 -42.05 -11.37 -23.27
N GLN A 18 -41.06 -10.56 -23.65
CA GLN A 18 -40.38 -10.69 -24.94
C GLN A 18 -39.53 -11.96 -24.98
N VAL A 19 -39.91 -12.88 -25.86
CA VAL A 19 -39.12 -14.06 -26.25
C VAL A 19 -38.06 -13.58 -27.25
N TYR A 20 -36.79 -13.66 -26.86
CA TYR A 20 -35.64 -13.43 -27.76
C TYR A 20 -35.29 -14.75 -28.45
N ASP A 21 -35.66 -14.87 -29.72
CA ASP A 21 -35.11 -15.88 -30.63
C ASP A 21 -33.60 -15.64 -30.79
N SER A 22 -32.80 -16.59 -30.34
CA SER A 22 -31.34 -16.58 -30.51
C SER A 22 -30.99 -17.48 -31.69
N ASP A 23 -30.52 -16.87 -32.78
CA ASP A 23 -29.99 -17.56 -33.94
C ASP A 23 -28.80 -18.47 -33.59
N PRO A 24 -28.68 -19.65 -34.24
CA PRO A 24 -27.57 -20.56 -34.02
C PRO A 24 -26.28 -20.02 -34.67
N MET A 25 -25.24 -19.83 -33.85
CA MET A 25 -23.90 -19.46 -34.30
C MET A 25 -23.23 -20.64 -35.01
N ASP A 26 -22.78 -20.39 -36.24
CA ASP A 26 -21.97 -21.28 -37.06
C ASP A 26 -20.69 -21.75 -36.34
N VAL A 27 -20.50 -23.07 -36.31
CA VAL A 27 -19.31 -23.73 -35.78
C VAL A 27 -18.23 -23.72 -36.86
N GLU A 28 -17.28 -22.79 -36.76
CA GLU A 28 -16.06 -22.83 -37.57
C GLU A 28 -15.19 -24.03 -37.17
N LYS A 29 -14.94 -24.89 -38.16
CA LYS A 29 -13.98 -26.00 -38.14
C LYS A 29 -12.58 -25.49 -37.83
N VAL A 30 -12.02 -25.94 -36.70
CA VAL A 30 -10.58 -25.85 -36.44
C VAL A 30 -9.91 -27.04 -37.14
N ASN A 31 -9.05 -26.75 -38.11
CA ASN A 31 -8.15 -27.70 -38.73
C ASN A 31 -7.07 -28.10 -37.71
N GLU A 32 -6.95 -29.40 -37.44
CA GLU A 32 -5.78 -30.01 -36.82
C GLU A 32 -4.67 -30.09 -37.87
N GLU A 33 -3.59 -29.34 -37.68
CA GLU A 33 -2.36 -29.47 -38.47
C GLU A 33 -1.34 -30.24 -37.64
N GLU A 34 -1.02 -31.44 -38.11
CA GLU A 34 -0.03 -32.36 -37.54
C GLU A 34 1.37 -31.73 -37.54
N VAL A 35 2.05 -31.76 -36.39
CA VAL A 35 3.47 -31.43 -36.28
C VAL A 35 4.28 -32.73 -36.27
N PRO A 36 5.27 -32.91 -37.18
CA PRO A 36 6.03 -34.15 -37.24
C PRO A 36 7.08 -34.24 -36.14
N LEU A 37 7.13 -35.43 -35.52
CA LEU A 37 8.15 -35.92 -34.61
C LEU A 37 9.50 -36.04 -35.35
N THR A 38 10.50 -35.26 -34.95
CA THR A 38 11.90 -35.52 -35.34
C THR A 38 12.64 -36.17 -34.18
N GLN A 39 13.00 -37.43 -34.37
CA GLN A 39 13.99 -38.16 -33.58
C GLN A 39 15.37 -37.50 -33.74
N ALA A 40 16.07 -37.30 -32.63
CA ALA A 40 17.50 -37.08 -32.61
C ALA A 40 18.09 -37.85 -31.43
N ASP A 41 18.79 -38.94 -31.78
CA ASP A 41 19.71 -39.66 -30.93
C ASP A 41 20.88 -38.77 -30.49
N GLY A 42 21.35 -38.93 -29.26
CA GLY A 42 22.55 -38.25 -28.77
C GLY A 42 22.85 -38.59 -27.32
N ALA A 43 23.64 -39.63 -27.13
CA ALA A 43 24.18 -40.11 -25.85
C ALA A 43 25.24 -39.18 -25.24
N ASN A 44 25.28 -39.14 -23.90
CA ASN A 44 26.45 -39.07 -22.97
C ASN A 44 25.92 -38.72 -21.57
N ASP A 45 26.05 -39.60 -20.56
CA ASP A 45 27.16 -39.64 -19.56
C ASP A 45 27.26 -38.30 -18.80
N GLU A 46 27.04 -38.14 -17.48
CA GLU A 46 27.22 -38.97 -16.28
C GLU A 46 26.19 -38.57 -15.18
N PRO A 47 25.95 -39.39 -14.14
CA PRO A 47 25.15 -39.02 -12.98
C PRO A 47 26.01 -38.54 -11.80
N GLU A 48 25.80 -37.30 -11.32
CA GLU A 48 26.30 -36.87 -10.01
C GLU A 48 25.34 -37.34 -8.89
N GLU A 49 25.92 -38.03 -7.92
CA GLU A 49 25.28 -38.61 -6.74
C GLU A 49 24.57 -37.57 -5.87
N GLU A 50 23.25 -37.70 -5.76
CA GLU A 50 22.44 -37.03 -4.76
C GLU A 50 22.55 -37.80 -3.43
N THR A 51 23.37 -37.27 -2.52
CA THR A 51 23.52 -37.83 -1.17
C THR A 51 22.26 -37.61 -0.36
N GLN A 52 21.56 -38.72 -0.10
CA GLN A 52 20.57 -38.89 0.95
C GLN A 52 21.13 -38.42 2.29
N ASN A 53 20.57 -37.34 2.85
CA ASN A 53 20.69 -37.05 4.27
C ASN A 53 19.40 -37.43 4.98
N HIS A 54 19.57 -38.43 5.85
CA HIS A 54 18.57 -39.08 6.67
C HIS A 54 17.79 -38.12 7.57
N ASP A 55 16.48 -38.33 7.58
CA ASP A 55 15.55 -38.03 8.65
C ASP A 55 16.15 -38.41 10.02
N SER A 56 16.37 -37.40 10.86
CA SER A 56 16.64 -37.59 12.28
C SER A 56 15.40 -37.17 13.06
N VAL A 57 14.52 -38.15 13.24
CA VAL A 57 13.43 -38.14 14.21
C VAL A 57 14.04 -38.04 15.61
N VAL A 58 13.98 -36.85 16.21
CA VAL A 58 14.29 -36.67 17.63
C VAL A 58 13.07 -37.15 18.43
N GLN A 59 13.18 -38.35 18.99
CA GLN A 59 12.35 -38.82 20.10
C GLN A 59 12.56 -37.89 21.30
N VAL A 60 11.49 -37.20 21.70
CA VAL A 60 11.41 -36.56 23.02
C VAL A 60 10.90 -37.63 24.01
N PRO A 61 11.63 -37.92 25.10
CA PRO A 61 11.19 -38.89 26.07
C PRO A 61 10.01 -38.36 26.89
N ALA A 62 9.02 -39.24 27.08
CA ALA A 62 7.94 -39.08 28.03
C ALA A 62 8.50 -39.07 29.45
N SER A 63 8.31 -37.96 30.16
CA SER A 63 8.46 -37.89 31.61
C SER A 63 7.25 -37.20 32.22
N GLU A 64 6.55 -37.99 33.04
CA GLU A 64 5.92 -37.60 34.30
C GLU A 64 4.71 -36.67 34.23
N ALA A 65 3.55 -37.34 34.27
CA ALA A 65 2.31 -36.78 34.77
C ALA A 65 2.44 -36.47 36.26
N GLU A 66 2.54 -35.19 36.61
CA GLU A 66 2.13 -34.71 37.92
C GLU A 66 0.74 -34.07 37.83
N GLU A 67 -0.11 -34.63 38.67
CA GLU A 67 -1.48 -34.30 38.99
C GLU A 67 -1.51 -32.95 39.73
N VAL A 68 -2.00 -31.89 39.07
CA VAL A 68 -2.25 -30.60 39.74
C VAL A 68 -3.74 -30.30 39.76
N CYS A 69 -4.22 -30.25 41.00
CA CYS A 69 -5.57 -30.00 41.47
C CYS A 69 -6.34 -28.90 40.71
N ALA A 70 -7.56 -29.27 40.32
CA ALA A 70 -8.64 -28.37 39.99
C ALA A 70 -8.90 -27.36 41.13
N SER A 71 -8.90 -26.08 40.80
CA SER A 71 -9.54 -25.03 41.59
C SER A 71 -10.58 -24.31 40.72
N PRO A 72 -11.79 -24.04 41.24
CA PRO A 72 -12.89 -23.51 40.45
C PRO A 72 -12.66 -22.04 40.10
N ALA A 73 -12.54 -21.76 38.79
CA ALA A 73 -12.54 -20.41 38.27
C ALA A 73 -13.95 -19.80 38.38
N LYS A 74 -14.07 -18.76 39.21
CA LYS A 74 -15.22 -17.86 39.21
C LYS A 74 -15.30 -17.14 37.86
N GLU A 75 -16.42 -17.31 37.19
CA GLU A 75 -16.85 -16.49 36.07
C GLU A 75 -16.96 -15.04 36.53
N ASN A 76 -16.07 -14.18 36.02
CA ASN A 76 -16.29 -12.74 36.01
C ASN A 76 -16.72 -12.37 34.58
N GLU A 77 -18.02 -12.11 34.42
CA GLU A 77 -18.56 -11.43 33.25
C GLU A 77 -17.88 -10.05 33.10
N PRO A 78 -17.37 -9.68 31.92
CA PRO A 78 -17.00 -8.30 31.67
C PRO A 78 -18.27 -7.50 31.43
N GLU A 79 -18.72 -6.82 32.49
CA GLU A 79 -19.74 -5.79 32.46
C GLU A 79 -19.32 -4.70 31.45
N ALA A 80 -20.00 -4.68 30.30
CA ALA A 80 -19.82 -3.69 29.25
C ALA A 80 -20.26 -2.31 29.75
N SER A 81 -19.33 -1.62 30.42
CA SER A 81 -19.44 -0.20 30.74
C SER A 81 -19.62 0.60 29.46
N LYS A 82 -20.87 1.02 29.21
CA LYS A 82 -21.22 2.09 28.29
C LYS A 82 -20.52 3.37 28.74
N GLN A 83 -19.29 3.58 28.28
CA GLN A 83 -18.68 4.90 28.31
C GLN A 83 -19.45 5.79 27.35
N LEU A 84 -20.38 6.57 27.91
CA LEU A 84 -20.85 7.82 27.34
C LEU A 84 -19.61 8.68 27.05
N VAL A 85 -19.29 8.78 25.76
CA VAL A 85 -18.27 9.71 25.26
C VAL A 85 -18.71 11.12 25.67
N GLN A 86 -18.09 11.66 26.72
CA GLN A 86 -18.26 13.06 27.05
C GLN A 86 -17.62 13.90 25.93
N PRO A 87 -18.33 14.90 25.40
CA PRO A 87 -17.80 15.76 24.36
C PRO A 87 -16.59 16.53 24.89
N ASP A 88 -15.48 16.46 24.14
CA ASP A 88 -14.22 17.15 24.41
C ASP A 88 -14.44 18.67 24.64
N PRO A 89 -14.24 19.19 25.87
CA PRO A 89 -14.46 20.61 26.21
C PRO A 89 -13.44 21.54 25.54
N SER A 90 -12.43 21.00 24.84
CA SER A 90 -11.38 21.74 24.13
C SER A 90 -11.81 22.23 22.75
N ARG A 91 -12.92 21.72 22.20
CA ARG A 91 -13.54 22.29 20.99
C ARG A 91 -14.28 23.58 21.38
N GLY A 92 -13.55 24.68 21.41
CA GLY A 92 -14.11 26.02 21.59
C GLY A 92 -15.34 26.21 20.69
N PHE A 93 -16.49 26.39 21.33
CA PHE A 93 -17.72 26.80 20.67
C PHE A 93 -17.42 28.05 19.86
N ARG A 94 -17.54 27.97 18.53
CA ARG A 94 -17.62 29.19 17.72
C ARG A 94 -18.84 29.96 18.23
N PRO A 95 -18.70 31.22 18.66
CA PRO A 95 -19.85 32.06 18.96
C PRO A 95 -20.77 32.05 17.73
N LEU A 96 -22.01 31.64 17.91
CA LEU A 96 -23.02 31.78 16.87
C LEU A 96 -23.10 33.26 16.48
N PRO A 97 -23.19 33.58 15.18
CA PRO A 97 -23.34 34.96 14.75
C PRO A 97 -24.55 35.58 15.46
N ALA A 98 -24.34 36.75 16.06
CA ALA A 98 -25.40 37.49 16.75
C ALA A 98 -26.52 37.78 15.74
N GLY A 99 -27.67 37.12 15.90
CA GLY A 99 -28.80 37.17 14.97
C GLY A 99 -29.28 35.81 14.44
N ALA A 100 -28.66 34.69 14.81
CA ALA A 100 -29.21 33.38 14.49
C ALA A 100 -30.56 33.17 15.22
N ALA A 101 -31.66 33.11 14.47
CA ALA A 101 -32.98 32.78 15.00
C ALA A 101 -32.94 31.43 15.74
N SER A 102 -33.76 31.27 16.79
CA SER A 102 -33.86 29.97 17.48
C SER A 102 -34.27 28.88 16.49
N VAL A 103 -33.86 27.63 16.75
CA VAL A 103 -34.17 26.48 15.88
C VAL A 103 -35.68 26.33 15.63
N GLU A 104 -36.52 26.82 16.55
CA GLU A 104 -37.98 26.81 16.46
C GLU A 104 -38.57 27.92 15.59
N GLY A 105 -37.77 28.94 15.24
CA GLY A 105 -38.18 30.08 14.40
C GLY A 105 -37.87 29.94 12.91
N ILE A 106 -37.23 28.85 12.48
CA ILE A 106 -36.89 28.64 11.08
C ILE A 106 -38.12 28.09 10.35
N GLY A 107 -38.78 28.92 9.54
CA GLY A 107 -39.93 28.50 8.77
C GLY A 107 -39.57 27.46 7.69
N TRP A 108 -40.52 26.64 7.27
CA TRP A 108 -40.34 25.69 6.16
C TRP A 108 -39.90 26.35 4.85
N LYS A 109 -40.18 27.65 4.69
CA LYS A 109 -39.74 28.46 3.54
C LYS A 109 -38.25 28.80 3.65
N ASP A 110 -37.77 29.14 4.83
CA ASP A 110 -36.35 29.38 5.12
C ASP A 110 -35.54 28.09 5.06
N LEU A 111 -36.09 26.95 5.50
CA LEU A 111 -35.49 25.62 5.28
C LEU A 111 -35.40 25.26 3.80
N ARG A 112 -36.35 25.73 2.97
CA ARG A 112 -36.35 25.48 1.51
C ARG A 112 -35.39 26.43 0.79
N GLU A 113 -35.26 27.67 1.21
CA GLU A 113 -34.26 28.63 0.68
C GLU A 113 -32.84 28.29 1.16
N MET A 114 -32.65 27.90 2.43
CA MET A 114 -31.42 27.26 2.90
C MET A 114 -31.18 25.91 2.22
N GLY A 115 -32.25 25.21 1.84
CA GLY A 115 -32.28 24.00 1.01
C GLY A 115 -31.83 24.22 -0.44
N GLN A 116 -32.09 25.40 -1.00
CA GLN A 116 -31.74 25.78 -2.37
C GLN A 116 -30.32 26.36 -2.46
N GLY A 117 -29.78 26.84 -1.35
CA GLY A 117 -28.34 27.04 -1.12
C GLY A 117 -27.66 25.88 -0.40
N ALA A 118 -28.36 24.75 -0.18
CA ALA A 118 -27.89 23.69 0.71
C ALA A 118 -26.61 23.08 0.15
N ASP A 119 -25.56 23.23 0.95
CA ASP A 119 -24.39 22.38 1.03
C ASP A 119 -24.29 21.37 -0.12
N GLN A 120 -23.68 21.82 -1.22
CA GLN A 120 -23.42 20.93 -2.34
C GLN A 120 -22.35 19.94 -1.89
N TYR A 121 -22.77 18.73 -1.53
CA TYR A 121 -21.83 17.67 -1.18
C TYR A 121 -21.26 17.04 -2.45
N CYS A 122 -19.97 16.69 -2.39
CA CYS A 122 -19.33 15.92 -3.43
C CYS A 122 -20.04 14.56 -3.57
N SER A 123 -20.48 14.20 -4.78
CA SER A 123 -21.09 12.90 -5.07
C SER A 123 -20.21 11.70 -4.69
N THR A 124 -18.89 11.87 -4.71
CA THR A 124 -17.94 10.78 -4.44
C THR A 124 -17.54 10.66 -2.97
N CYS A 125 -17.05 11.73 -2.34
CA CYS A 125 -16.56 11.68 -0.97
C CYS A 125 -17.54 12.22 0.08
N ARG A 126 -18.69 12.76 -0.35
CA ARG A 126 -19.69 13.47 0.46
C ARG A 126 -19.13 14.62 1.30
N ALA A 127 -17.92 15.10 1.00
CA ALA A 127 -17.38 16.30 1.62
C ALA A 127 -18.12 17.53 1.10
N HIS A 128 -18.29 18.53 1.98
CA HIS A 128 -18.85 19.83 1.64
C HIS A 128 -18.02 20.50 0.54
N VAL A 129 -18.68 21.00 -0.50
CA VAL A 129 -18.06 21.74 -1.61
C VAL A 129 -18.54 23.18 -1.55
N ASP A 130 -17.57 24.10 -1.46
CA ASP A 130 -17.86 25.53 -1.57
C ASP A 130 -18.60 25.80 -2.90
N PRO A 131 -19.71 26.57 -2.88
CA PRO A 131 -20.52 26.84 -4.08
C PRO A 131 -19.77 27.67 -5.13
N ALA A 132 -18.63 28.27 -4.78
CA ALA A 132 -17.80 29.08 -5.64
C ALA A 132 -17.33 28.31 -6.89
N PRO A 133 -17.48 28.87 -8.11
CA PRO A 133 -17.19 28.19 -9.37
C PRO A 133 -15.72 27.77 -9.53
N GLU A 134 -14.78 28.39 -8.83
CA GLU A 134 -13.35 28.09 -8.91
C GLU A 134 -12.93 26.80 -8.17
N LYS A 135 -13.73 26.39 -7.18
CA LYS A 135 -13.45 25.23 -6.33
C LYS A 135 -14.21 23.97 -6.75
N ARG A 136 -15.12 24.11 -7.72
CA ARG A 136 -15.98 23.03 -8.23
C ARG A 136 -15.54 22.59 -9.62
N VAL A 137 -15.68 21.30 -9.91
CA VAL A 137 -15.42 20.74 -11.23
C VAL A 137 -16.70 20.10 -11.74
N PHE A 138 -17.17 20.56 -12.91
CA PHE A 138 -18.26 19.90 -13.62
C PHE A 138 -17.71 18.89 -14.58
N LYS A 139 -18.22 17.67 -14.49
CA LYS A 139 -18.03 16.70 -15.56
C LYS A 139 -19.04 17.05 -16.66
N LYS A 140 -18.56 17.33 -17.87
CA LYS A 140 -19.40 17.69 -19.02
C LYS A 140 -20.47 16.59 -19.21
N GLY A 141 -21.75 16.96 -19.09
CA GLY A 141 -22.88 16.04 -19.26
C GLY A 141 -23.36 15.29 -18.01
N HIS A 142 -22.81 15.53 -16.82
CA HIS A 142 -23.34 14.98 -15.57
C HIS A 142 -23.81 16.09 -14.63
N HIS A 143 -25.03 15.94 -14.10
CA HIS A 143 -25.58 16.81 -13.05
C HIS A 143 -24.99 16.55 -11.65
N GLN A 144 -23.96 15.70 -11.55
CA GLN A 144 -23.36 15.32 -10.28
C GLN A 144 -22.15 16.20 -9.96
N TRP A 145 -22.15 16.77 -8.76
CA TRP A 145 -21.07 17.60 -8.24
C TRP A 145 -19.89 16.74 -7.81
N GLN A 146 -18.67 17.12 -8.22
CA GLN A 146 -17.43 16.48 -7.74
C GLN A 146 -16.48 17.55 -7.20
N CYS A 147 -15.94 17.33 -5.99
CA CYS A 147 -14.93 18.24 -5.44
C CYS A 147 -13.61 18.12 -6.21
N ARG A 148 -12.83 19.21 -6.24
CA ARG A 148 -11.54 19.26 -6.92
C ARG A 148 -10.57 18.17 -6.44
N THR A 149 -10.61 17.83 -5.15
CA THR A 149 -9.79 16.76 -4.58
C THR A 149 -10.13 15.39 -5.18
N CYS A 150 -11.41 15.02 -5.21
CA CYS A 150 -11.85 13.76 -5.83
C CYS A 150 -11.57 13.73 -7.32
N HIS A 151 -11.77 14.85 -8.02
CA HIS A 151 -11.43 14.97 -9.43
C HIS A 151 -9.93 14.76 -9.68
N ASN A 152 -9.06 15.34 -8.85
CA ASN A 152 -7.61 15.18 -8.94
C ASN A 152 -7.18 13.73 -8.66
N VAL A 153 -7.72 13.09 -7.61
CA VAL A 153 -7.49 11.67 -7.32
C VAL A 153 -7.89 10.82 -8.52
N THR A 154 -9.11 11.02 -9.04
CA THR A 154 -9.64 10.29 -10.19
C THR A 154 -8.71 10.44 -11.40
N THR A 155 -8.40 11.68 -11.79
CA THR A 155 -7.53 11.97 -12.94
C THR A 155 -6.15 11.34 -12.77
N LEU A 156 -5.60 11.36 -11.55
CA LEU A 156 -4.30 10.81 -11.24
C LEU A 156 -4.29 9.27 -11.29
N LEU A 157 -5.36 8.61 -10.83
CA LEU A 157 -5.56 7.17 -10.95
C LEU A 157 -5.64 6.77 -12.43
N TYR A 158 -6.55 7.35 -13.20
CA TYR A 158 -6.70 7.02 -14.64
C TYR A 158 -5.44 7.31 -15.46
N LYS A 159 -4.61 8.29 -15.06
CA LYS A 159 -3.35 8.61 -15.74
C LYS A 159 -2.22 7.62 -15.43
N ARG A 160 -2.24 6.95 -14.28
CA ARG A 160 -1.12 6.12 -13.79
C ARG A 160 -1.47 4.65 -13.58
N MET A 161 -2.74 4.30 -13.65
CA MET A 161 -3.24 2.97 -13.36
C MET A 161 -4.39 2.63 -14.29
N ASP A 162 -4.43 1.38 -14.74
CA ASP A 162 -5.50 0.88 -15.58
C ASP A 162 -6.74 0.50 -14.74
N MET A 163 -7.53 1.52 -14.40
CA MET A 163 -8.74 1.37 -13.57
C MET A 163 -9.81 0.49 -14.22
N LYS A 164 -9.77 0.25 -15.54
CA LYS A 164 -10.75 -0.60 -16.23
C LYS A 164 -10.51 -2.08 -15.96
N ASN A 165 -9.25 -2.47 -15.87
CA ASN A 165 -8.80 -3.85 -15.69
C ASN A 165 -8.51 -4.20 -14.23
N LEU A 166 -8.69 -3.26 -13.29
CA LEU A 166 -8.51 -3.52 -11.87
C LEU A 166 -9.74 -4.27 -11.31
N GLN A 167 -9.60 -5.58 -11.14
CA GLN A 167 -10.60 -6.43 -10.47
C GLN A 167 -10.81 -5.99 -9.01
N GLY A 168 -12.03 -6.10 -8.50
CA GLY A 168 -12.39 -5.69 -7.13
C GLY A 168 -12.78 -4.22 -6.97
N TRP A 169 -12.31 -3.32 -7.85
CA TRP A 169 -12.67 -1.88 -7.75
C TRP A 169 -14.16 -1.63 -8.00
N LYS A 170 -14.77 -2.35 -8.96
CA LYS A 170 -16.20 -2.23 -9.27
C LYS A 170 -17.10 -2.85 -8.19
N ASP A 171 -16.53 -3.72 -7.37
CA ASP A 171 -17.24 -4.46 -6.32
C ASP A 171 -17.22 -3.70 -4.99
N LEU A 172 -16.54 -2.54 -4.92
CA LEU A 172 -16.55 -1.69 -3.73
C LEU A 172 -17.93 -1.05 -3.53
N SER A 173 -18.43 -1.10 -2.30
CA SER A 173 -19.65 -0.39 -1.93
C SER A 173 -19.46 1.13 -1.99
N GLU A 174 -20.55 1.88 -2.14
CA GLU A 174 -20.49 3.35 -2.19
C GLU A 174 -19.78 3.94 -0.95
N ALA A 175 -20.01 3.35 0.23
CA ALA A 175 -19.35 3.74 1.47
C ALA A 175 -17.83 3.48 1.45
N GLN A 176 -17.38 2.35 0.88
CA GLN A 176 -15.96 2.04 0.73
C GLN A 176 -15.29 2.99 -0.26
N VAL A 177 -15.95 3.26 -1.40
CA VAL A 177 -15.47 4.25 -2.38
C VAL A 177 -15.37 5.63 -1.72
N GLN A 178 -16.38 6.05 -0.96
CA GLN A 178 -16.38 7.31 -0.23
C GLN A 178 -15.18 7.39 0.73
N ARG A 179 -14.96 6.35 1.55
CA ARG A 179 -13.84 6.28 2.49
C ARG A 179 -12.48 6.35 1.78
N PHE A 180 -12.33 5.63 0.68
CA PHE A 180 -11.12 5.69 -0.16
C PHE A 180 -10.82 7.11 -0.61
N TYR A 181 -11.80 7.83 -1.17
CA TYR A 181 -11.60 9.19 -1.66
C TYR A 181 -11.33 10.20 -0.54
N GLN A 182 -11.88 9.98 0.66
CA GLN A 182 -11.57 10.80 1.83
C GLN A 182 -10.10 10.61 2.26
N GLU A 183 -9.62 9.37 2.38
CA GLU A 183 -8.23 9.07 2.75
C GLU A 183 -7.22 9.50 1.67
N ALA A 184 -7.52 9.23 0.39
CA ALA A 184 -6.73 9.71 -0.73
C ALA A 184 -6.68 11.24 -0.78
N GLY A 185 -7.78 11.91 -0.43
CA GLY A 185 -7.86 13.36 -0.31
C GLY A 185 -6.95 13.93 0.78
N LYS A 186 -6.91 13.29 1.96
CA LYS A 186 -5.96 13.63 3.04
C LYS A 186 -4.51 13.49 2.57
N CYS A 187 -4.21 12.44 1.80
CA CYS A 187 -2.87 12.23 1.23
C CYS A 187 -2.46 13.33 0.25
N LEU A 188 -3.40 13.89 -0.52
CA LEU A 188 -3.15 15.03 -1.42
C LEU A 188 -2.93 16.34 -0.66
N ALA A 189 -3.70 16.58 0.41
CA ALA A 189 -3.63 17.82 1.19
C ALA A 189 -2.24 18.04 1.83
N LEU A 190 -1.49 16.96 2.12
CA LEU A 190 -0.13 17.02 2.66
C LEU A 190 0.92 17.57 1.67
N GLY A 191 0.54 17.90 0.42
CA GLY A 191 1.39 18.66 -0.52
C GLY A 191 2.65 17.95 -1.02
N GLN A 192 2.81 16.65 -0.74
CA GLN A 192 4.02 15.91 -1.13
C GLN A 192 3.99 15.58 -2.63
N ARG A 193 5.09 15.86 -3.34
CA ARG A 193 5.29 15.56 -4.77
C ARG A 193 5.08 14.07 -5.15
N SER A 194 5.10 13.16 -4.17
CA SER A 194 4.94 11.71 -4.34
C SER A 194 3.64 11.13 -3.76
N CYS A 195 2.57 11.93 -3.69
CA CYS A 195 1.27 11.51 -3.16
C CYS A 195 0.69 10.23 -3.80
N PHE A 196 1.06 9.92 -5.05
CA PHE A 196 0.54 8.73 -5.74
C PHE A 196 0.82 7.42 -4.99
N GLY A 197 2.02 7.24 -4.43
CA GLY A 197 2.35 6.00 -3.71
C GLY A 197 1.45 5.78 -2.49
N LYS A 198 1.05 6.88 -1.82
CA LYS A 198 0.12 6.83 -0.69
C LYS A 198 -1.32 6.56 -1.15
N ILE A 199 -1.76 7.23 -2.21
CA ILE A 199 -3.09 6.99 -2.82
C ILE A 199 -3.19 5.52 -3.28
N GLN A 200 -2.11 4.98 -3.86
CA GLN A 200 -2.03 3.58 -4.24
C GLN A 200 -2.12 2.66 -3.02
N GLY A 201 -1.46 2.98 -1.91
CA GLY A 201 -1.61 2.29 -0.63
C GLY A 201 -3.07 2.25 -0.17
N CYS A 202 -3.74 3.41 -0.11
CA CYS A 202 -5.16 3.49 0.28
C CYS A 202 -6.07 2.65 -0.63
N LEU A 203 -5.73 2.55 -1.93
CA LEU A 203 -6.47 1.72 -2.88
C LEU A 203 -6.27 0.23 -2.60
N ILE A 204 -5.03 -0.20 -2.33
CA ILE A 204 -4.72 -1.58 -1.94
C ILE A 204 -5.51 -1.92 -0.69
N ASP A 205 -5.45 -1.09 0.35
CA ASP A 205 -6.16 -1.33 1.61
C ASP A 205 -7.68 -1.48 1.40
N SER A 206 -8.26 -0.64 0.55
CA SER A 206 -9.71 -0.66 0.27
C SER A 206 -10.12 -1.92 -0.51
N VAL A 207 -9.34 -2.32 -1.51
CA VAL A 207 -9.60 -3.54 -2.29
C VAL A 207 -9.37 -4.78 -1.43
N THR A 208 -8.32 -4.81 -0.61
CA THR A 208 -8.06 -5.91 0.34
C THR A 208 -9.19 -6.05 1.34
N GLN A 209 -9.67 -4.96 1.95
CA GLN A 209 -10.79 -5.00 2.89
C GLN A 209 -12.07 -5.55 2.24
N SER A 210 -12.33 -5.19 0.97
CA SER A 210 -13.48 -5.72 0.23
C SER A 210 -13.32 -7.21 -0.09
N GLU A 211 -12.14 -7.64 -0.52
CA GLU A 211 -11.88 -9.04 -0.84
C GLU A 211 -11.92 -9.93 0.42
N VAL A 212 -11.39 -9.44 1.55
CA VAL A 212 -11.51 -10.11 2.86
C VAL A 212 -12.97 -10.32 3.22
N HIS A 213 -13.79 -9.26 3.12
CA HIS A 213 -15.22 -9.37 3.41
C HIS A 213 -15.95 -10.31 2.43
N ARG A 214 -15.52 -10.36 1.17
CA ARG A 214 -16.05 -11.31 0.18
C ARG A 214 -15.68 -12.75 0.52
N GLN A 215 -14.45 -13.01 0.96
CA GLN A 215 -14.02 -14.36 1.35
C GLN A 215 -14.70 -14.84 2.63
N GLU A 216 -15.00 -13.95 3.58
CA GLU A 216 -15.85 -14.25 4.74
C GLU A 216 -17.22 -14.80 4.34
N THR A 217 -17.77 -14.35 3.20
CA THR A 217 -19.06 -14.87 2.70
C THR A 217 -18.95 -16.22 1.98
N ASN A 218 -17.75 -16.71 1.66
CA ASN A 218 -17.55 -17.97 0.95
C ASN A 218 -17.05 -19.06 1.92
N VAL A 219 -17.90 -19.44 2.88
CA VAL A 219 -17.57 -20.48 3.86
C VAL A 219 -17.61 -21.84 3.19
N LYS A 220 -16.45 -22.33 2.77
CA LYS A 220 -16.29 -23.70 2.26
C LYS A 220 -15.94 -24.62 3.43
N GLY A 221 -16.93 -25.36 3.94
CA GLY A 221 -16.66 -26.50 4.81
C GLY A 221 -16.18 -27.72 4.02
N GLU A 222 -15.23 -28.47 4.57
CA GLU A 222 -14.84 -29.81 4.08
C GLU A 222 -15.72 -30.89 4.72
N PHE A 223 -16.01 -31.96 3.99
CA PHE A 223 -16.72 -33.12 4.54
C PHE A 223 -15.71 -34.07 5.20
N LEU A 224 -15.72 -34.15 6.54
CA LEU A 224 -14.84 -35.02 7.31
C LEU A 224 -15.66 -35.91 8.28
N PRO A 225 -15.18 -37.11 8.63
CA PRO A 225 -15.85 -37.97 9.61
C PRO A 225 -15.78 -37.36 11.03
N LEU A 226 -16.71 -37.75 11.90
CA LEU A 226 -16.82 -37.21 13.27
C LEU A 226 -15.52 -37.40 14.08
N SER A 227 -14.80 -38.50 13.87
CA SER A 227 -13.52 -38.76 14.53
C SER A 227 -12.48 -37.68 14.25
N VAL A 228 -12.41 -37.19 13.01
CA VAL A 228 -11.46 -36.12 12.61
C VAL A 228 -11.87 -34.79 13.23
N TRP A 229 -13.16 -34.51 13.32
CA TRP A 229 -13.65 -33.30 14.01
C TRP A 229 -13.39 -33.34 15.51
N ALA A 230 -13.53 -34.51 16.15
CA ALA A 230 -13.17 -34.70 17.55
C ALA A 230 -11.67 -34.45 17.80
N SER A 231 -10.79 -34.96 16.93
CA SER A 231 -9.34 -34.71 17.02
C SER A 231 -8.97 -33.24 16.84
N LYS A 232 -9.76 -32.49 16.05
CA LYS A 232 -9.60 -31.03 15.90
C LYS A 232 -10.22 -30.23 17.05
N GLY A 233 -10.83 -30.88 18.05
CA GLY A 233 -11.40 -30.24 19.23
C GLY A 233 -12.81 -29.68 19.04
N TYR A 234 -13.54 -30.08 18.00
CA TYR A 234 -14.93 -29.66 17.79
C TYR A 234 -15.93 -30.60 18.49
N ASN A 235 -17.06 -30.06 18.93
CA ASN A 235 -18.12 -30.83 19.58
C ASN A 235 -18.87 -31.70 18.56
N THR A 236 -18.66 -33.02 18.62
CA THR A 236 -19.23 -33.99 17.67
C THR A 236 -20.74 -34.11 17.75
N GLU A 237 -21.34 -33.99 18.94
CA GLU A 237 -22.79 -34.10 19.11
C GLU A 237 -23.52 -32.94 18.44
N ALA A 238 -22.97 -31.73 18.57
CA ALA A 238 -23.52 -30.54 17.93
C ALA A 238 -23.38 -30.60 16.40
N ILE A 239 -22.26 -31.15 15.90
CA ILE A 239 -22.03 -31.36 14.47
C ILE A 239 -23.02 -32.39 13.93
N GLU A 240 -23.19 -33.53 14.59
CA GLU A 240 -24.09 -34.58 14.14
C GLU A 240 -25.56 -34.11 14.06
N ALA A 241 -25.98 -33.24 14.98
CA ALA A 241 -27.33 -32.70 15.02
C ALA A 241 -27.61 -31.60 13.98
N LYS A 242 -26.62 -30.75 13.64
CA LYS A 242 -26.84 -29.51 12.86
C LYS A 242 -26.14 -29.47 11.50
N ALA A 243 -25.06 -30.24 11.30
CA ALA A 243 -24.25 -30.14 10.10
C ALA A 243 -24.87 -30.90 8.92
N GLU A 244 -24.54 -30.45 7.71
CA GLU A 244 -24.86 -31.16 6.48
C GLU A 244 -24.08 -32.48 6.44
N LYS A 245 -24.77 -33.62 6.32
CA LYS A 245 -24.17 -34.95 6.27
C LYS A 245 -24.28 -35.58 4.89
N ARG A 246 -23.22 -36.25 4.45
CA ARG A 246 -23.16 -37.00 3.18
C ARG A 246 -22.61 -38.39 3.44
N LYS A 247 -23.10 -39.39 2.71
CA LYS A 247 -22.54 -40.75 2.77
C LYS A 247 -21.36 -40.84 1.79
N SER A 248 -20.18 -41.13 2.32
CA SER A 248 -18.96 -41.46 1.60
C SER A 248 -18.83 -42.98 1.50
N ASP A 249 -18.29 -43.46 0.39
CA ASP A 249 -18.08 -44.89 0.14
C ASP A 249 -17.04 -45.49 1.11
N MET A 250 -15.98 -44.73 1.41
CA MET A 250 -14.86 -45.21 2.23
C MET A 250 -15.05 -45.01 3.73
N PHE A 251 -15.71 -43.93 4.14
CA PHE A 251 -15.72 -43.49 5.55
C PHE A 251 -17.11 -43.50 6.20
N GLY A 252 -18.13 -44.00 5.50
CA GLY A 252 -19.51 -43.93 5.97
C GLY A 252 -20.05 -42.51 6.00
N TRP A 253 -20.62 -42.06 7.10
CA TRP A 253 -21.19 -40.71 7.22
C TRP A 253 -20.10 -39.65 7.48
N VAL A 254 -20.03 -38.66 6.60
CA VAL A 254 -19.15 -37.49 6.72
C VAL A 254 -19.97 -36.22 6.89
N TYR A 255 -19.44 -35.27 7.66
CA TYR A 255 -20.15 -34.07 8.09
C TYR A 255 -19.37 -32.83 7.65
N ARG A 256 -20.09 -31.85 7.11
CA ARG A 256 -19.53 -30.59 6.66
C ARG A 256 -19.65 -29.54 7.75
N VAL A 257 -18.52 -29.14 8.32
CA VAL A 257 -18.47 -28.03 9.27
C VAL A 257 -17.99 -26.79 8.51
N ASN A 258 -18.78 -25.73 8.58
CA ASN A 258 -18.46 -24.43 8.01
C ASN A 258 -17.38 -23.75 8.86
N VAL A 259 -16.12 -24.05 8.56
CA VAL A 259 -14.96 -23.41 9.20
C VAL A 259 -14.61 -22.15 8.40
N LEU A 260 -14.72 -20.99 9.05
CA LEU A 260 -14.19 -19.72 8.53
C LEU A 260 -12.66 -19.75 8.65
N SER A 261 -11.97 -20.16 7.59
CA SER A 261 -10.53 -19.99 7.47
C SER A 261 -10.26 -18.77 6.59
N ILE A 262 -9.71 -17.70 7.17
CA ILE A 262 -9.35 -16.48 6.45
C ILE A 262 -7.83 -16.34 6.50
N ASN A 263 -7.17 -16.56 5.35
CA ASN A 263 -5.74 -16.34 5.21
C ASN A 263 -5.46 -14.89 4.78
N TYR A 264 -5.54 -13.95 5.73
CA TYR A 264 -5.38 -12.51 5.47
C TYR A 264 -4.09 -12.15 4.70
N SER A 265 -2.98 -12.82 5.00
CA SER A 265 -1.67 -12.54 4.38
C SER A 265 -1.65 -12.84 2.88
N HIS A 266 -2.27 -13.94 2.46
CA HIS A 266 -2.34 -14.32 1.04
C HIS A 266 -3.23 -13.33 0.26
N ILE A 267 -4.39 -12.97 0.83
CA ILE A 267 -5.34 -12.04 0.21
C ILE A 267 -4.70 -10.65 0.04
N GLU A 268 -3.99 -10.16 1.06
CA GLU A 268 -3.33 -8.86 1.00
C GLU A 268 -2.24 -8.83 -0.08
N GLU A 269 -1.39 -9.86 -0.16
CA GLU A 269 -0.32 -9.94 -1.16
C GLU A 269 -0.90 -10.07 -2.58
N GLU A 270 -1.95 -10.87 -2.78
CA GLU A 270 -2.63 -10.99 -4.07
C GLU A 270 -3.27 -9.66 -4.50
N CYS A 271 -3.99 -8.97 -3.62
CA CYS A 271 -4.54 -7.63 -3.88
C CYS A 271 -3.44 -6.63 -4.22
N ARG A 272 -2.34 -6.64 -3.47
CA ARG A 272 -1.17 -5.79 -3.71
C ARG A 272 -0.56 -6.05 -5.08
N GLN A 273 -0.39 -7.32 -5.46
CA GLN A 273 0.13 -7.70 -6.77
C GLN A 273 -0.80 -7.27 -7.90
N ARG A 274 -2.13 -7.45 -7.76
CA ARG A 274 -3.12 -6.97 -8.73
C ARG A 274 -3.03 -5.46 -8.97
N VAL A 275 -2.98 -4.67 -7.90
CA VAL A 275 -2.82 -3.20 -8.02
C VAL A 275 -1.46 -2.83 -8.63
N LEU A 276 -0.37 -3.50 -8.24
CA LEU A 276 0.95 -3.25 -8.81
C LEU A 276 1.00 -3.56 -10.31
N GLN A 277 0.43 -4.68 -10.76
CA GLN A 277 0.33 -5.03 -12.17
C GLN A 277 -0.46 -3.98 -12.96
N ALA A 278 -1.57 -3.47 -12.41
CA ALA A 278 -2.38 -2.41 -13.01
C ALA A 278 -1.60 -1.08 -13.17
N THR A 279 -0.64 -0.78 -12.28
CA THR A 279 0.22 0.41 -12.43
C THR A 279 1.30 0.25 -13.50
N ARG A 280 1.85 -0.95 -13.68
CA ARG A 280 2.94 -1.20 -14.65
C ARG A 280 2.47 -1.08 -16.09
N LYS A 281 1.25 -1.55 -16.39
CA LYS A 281 0.69 -1.59 -17.76
C LYS A 281 0.55 -0.20 -18.41
N VAL A 282 0.25 0.84 -17.63
CA VAL A 282 0.09 2.21 -18.16
C VAL A 282 1.43 2.84 -18.55
N GLY A 283 2.53 2.44 -17.90
CA GLY A 283 3.86 2.97 -18.18
C GLY A 283 4.52 2.38 -19.44
N GLN A 284 4.13 1.16 -19.84
CA GLN A 284 4.77 0.43 -20.94
C GLN A 284 4.09 0.62 -22.30
N SER A 285 2.86 1.14 -22.34
CA SER A 285 2.03 1.22 -23.55
C SER A 285 2.33 2.39 -24.49
N LYS A 286 3.44 3.12 -24.30
CA LYS A 286 3.99 3.97 -25.37
C LYS A 286 5.18 3.27 -26.00
N PRO A 287 4.96 2.39 -27.00
CA PRO A 287 6.05 2.06 -27.90
C PRO A 287 6.55 3.37 -28.47
N ALA A 288 7.88 3.53 -28.54
CA ALA A 288 8.53 4.64 -29.22
C ALA A 288 8.22 4.51 -30.73
N GLY A 289 6.98 4.82 -31.10
CA GLY A 289 6.53 4.95 -32.48
C GLY A 289 7.32 6.08 -33.08
N LYS A 290 8.28 5.71 -33.94
CA LYS A 290 9.11 6.56 -34.77
C LYS A 290 8.34 7.79 -35.23
N ALA A 291 8.84 8.96 -34.85
CA ALA A 291 8.52 10.22 -35.49
C ALA A 291 8.79 10.10 -37.00
N LYS A 292 7.72 9.96 -37.80
CA LYS A 292 7.75 10.20 -39.25
C LYS A 292 6.36 10.68 -39.66
N GLY A 293 6.27 11.93 -40.10
CA GLY A 293 5.04 12.54 -40.62
C GLY A 293 4.81 13.94 -40.04
N LYS A 294 5.55 14.95 -40.50
CA LYS A 294 5.20 15.86 -41.61
C LYS A 294 4.15 16.89 -41.18
N GLY A 295 4.63 18.12 -40.96
CA GLY A 295 3.84 19.22 -40.45
C GLY A 295 2.69 19.65 -41.36
N LYS A 296 1.68 20.25 -40.73
CA LYS A 296 0.78 21.18 -41.38
C LYS A 296 0.55 22.35 -40.43
N ASN A 297 0.99 23.51 -40.87
CA ASN A 297 0.73 24.81 -40.26
C ASN A 297 -0.78 25.00 -40.11
N ILE A 298 -1.22 25.43 -38.93
CA ILE A 298 -2.39 26.28 -38.78
C ILE A 298 -1.93 27.46 -37.92
N ALA A 299 -1.95 28.62 -38.57
CA ALA A 299 -1.73 29.93 -37.98
C ALA A 299 -3.03 30.47 -37.37
N ASP A 300 -2.82 31.48 -36.54
CA ASP A 300 -3.73 32.57 -36.17
C ASP A 300 -4.84 32.35 -35.12
N GLY A 301 -4.80 33.23 -34.12
CA GLY A 301 -5.79 33.38 -33.07
C GLY A 301 -5.25 34.15 -31.86
N ALA A 302 -5.12 35.47 -32.00
CA ALA A 302 -4.46 36.40 -31.11
C ALA A 302 -5.23 36.80 -29.82
N ALA A 303 -4.43 37.35 -28.90
CA ALA A 303 -4.69 38.43 -27.94
C ALA A 303 -5.58 38.20 -26.69
N ALA A 304 -4.96 38.35 -25.51
CA ALA A 304 -5.35 39.38 -24.53
C ALA A 304 -4.21 39.66 -23.54
N ALA A 305 -4.06 40.95 -23.23
CA ALA A 305 -2.98 41.60 -22.51
C ALA A 305 -3.08 41.48 -20.98
N GLY A 306 -1.96 41.74 -20.30
CA GLY A 306 -1.90 41.88 -18.84
C GLY A 306 -0.54 42.41 -18.37
N ASN A 307 -0.49 43.72 -18.17
CA ASN A 307 0.62 44.57 -17.70
C ASN A 307 1.10 44.19 -16.28
N GLY A 308 2.36 44.46 -15.93
CA GLY A 308 2.83 44.29 -14.54
C GLY A 308 4.32 44.53 -14.28
N GLU A 309 4.71 45.80 -14.32
CA GLU A 309 5.73 46.51 -13.52
C GLU A 309 7.19 46.03 -13.35
N GLN A 310 8.04 47.00 -13.64
CA GLN A 310 9.47 47.10 -13.38
C GLN A 310 9.78 47.11 -11.87
N SER A 311 10.76 46.31 -11.46
CA SER A 311 11.49 46.53 -10.22
C SER A 311 12.99 46.35 -10.50
N GLY A 312 13.69 47.47 -10.45
CA GLY A 312 15.12 47.57 -10.71
C GLY A 312 15.94 46.89 -9.62
N SER A 313 16.97 46.16 -10.02
CA SER A 313 18.01 45.66 -9.12
C SER A 313 19.39 46.05 -9.65
N LYS A 314 20.05 46.89 -8.85
CA LYS A 314 21.41 47.41 -8.97
C LYS A 314 22.42 46.37 -9.44
N ALA A 315 23.11 46.69 -10.54
CA ALA A 315 24.28 45.99 -11.02
C ALA A 315 25.46 46.14 -10.03
N LYS A 316 26.05 45.00 -9.63
CA LYS A 316 27.38 44.94 -9.00
C LYS A 316 28.43 44.64 -10.09
N PRO A 317 29.62 45.27 -10.06
CA PRO A 317 30.67 45.04 -11.05
C PRO A 317 31.28 43.64 -10.89
N SER A 318 31.10 42.80 -11.91
CA SER A 318 31.70 41.47 -11.99
C SER A 318 33.17 41.56 -12.42
N LYS A 319 34.07 41.19 -11.51
CA LYS A 319 35.49 40.90 -11.78
C LYS A 319 35.61 39.82 -12.87
N SER A 320 36.20 40.18 -14.00
CA SER A 320 36.49 39.31 -15.14
C SER A 320 37.48 38.20 -14.75
N LYS A 321 36.96 37.00 -14.45
CA LYS A 321 37.77 35.78 -14.39
C LYS A 321 38.12 35.35 -15.81
N ALA A 322 39.42 35.30 -16.11
CA ALA A 322 39.99 34.81 -17.36
C ALA A 322 39.36 33.48 -17.79
N ALA A 323 38.77 33.48 -18.99
CA ALA A 323 38.12 32.33 -19.58
C ALA A 323 39.16 31.25 -19.91
N LYS A 324 39.15 30.15 -19.15
CA LYS A 324 39.92 28.96 -19.52
C LYS A 324 39.38 28.42 -20.86
N PRO A 325 40.24 28.04 -21.82
CA PRO A 325 39.82 27.53 -23.13
C PRO A 325 38.97 26.27 -22.95
N LYS A 326 37.72 26.32 -23.43
CA LYS A 326 36.80 25.18 -23.46
C LYS A 326 37.24 24.24 -24.58
N VAL A 327 37.99 23.19 -24.24
CA VAL A 327 38.26 22.07 -25.16
C VAL A 327 36.92 21.48 -25.59
N LYS A 328 36.67 21.45 -26.91
CA LYS A 328 35.41 21.02 -27.50
C LYS A 328 35.39 19.49 -27.60
N VAL A 329 35.01 18.83 -26.50
CA VAL A 329 34.85 17.36 -26.44
C VAL A 329 33.79 16.91 -27.43
N THR A 330 34.10 15.89 -28.23
CA THR A 330 33.22 15.36 -29.26
C THR A 330 31.98 14.69 -28.65
N ALA A 331 30.90 14.54 -29.44
CA ALA A 331 29.69 13.88 -28.96
C ALA A 331 29.89 12.39 -28.70
N GLU A 332 30.84 11.77 -29.42
CA GLU A 332 31.16 10.35 -29.35
C GLU A 332 31.88 10.00 -28.04
N GLU A 333 32.93 10.76 -27.68
CA GLU A 333 33.63 10.63 -26.38
C GLU A 333 32.68 10.79 -25.18
N LYS A 334 31.69 11.70 -25.28
CA LYS A 334 30.67 11.85 -24.23
C LYS A 334 29.76 10.64 -24.12
N LYS A 335 29.42 9.98 -25.23
CA LYS A 335 28.57 8.79 -25.24
C LYS A 335 29.32 7.59 -24.67
N GLU A 336 30.59 7.43 -25.04
CA GLU A 336 31.46 6.37 -24.52
C GLU A 336 31.69 6.51 -23.01
N ALA A 337 32.08 7.71 -22.55
CA ALA A 337 32.26 7.98 -21.12
C ALA A 337 30.97 7.75 -20.30
N ARG A 338 29.80 8.09 -20.85
CA ARG A 338 28.51 7.81 -20.18
C ARG A 338 28.22 6.31 -20.11
N THR A 339 28.57 5.56 -21.16
CA THR A 339 28.36 4.11 -21.21
C THR A 339 29.27 3.40 -20.21
N ALA A 340 30.55 3.79 -20.15
CA ALA A 340 31.52 3.28 -19.18
C ALA A 340 31.14 3.62 -17.72
N ASN A 341 30.63 4.83 -17.45
CA ASN A 341 30.27 5.25 -16.09
C ASN A 341 28.92 4.68 -15.60
N ASN A 342 28.05 4.18 -16.50
CA ASN A 342 26.71 3.70 -16.16
C ASN A 342 26.68 2.50 -15.19
N PRO A 343 27.50 1.43 -15.34
CA PRO A 343 27.54 0.33 -14.37
C PRO A 343 27.90 0.81 -12.96
N HIS A 344 28.89 1.69 -12.82
CA HIS A 344 29.29 2.27 -11.54
C HIS A 344 28.16 3.11 -10.92
N LEU A 345 27.46 3.91 -11.73
CA LEU A 345 26.25 4.63 -11.28
C LEU A 345 25.12 3.69 -10.84
N GLY A 346 25.02 2.51 -11.44
CA GLY A 346 24.11 1.45 -11.01
C GLY A 346 24.40 1.00 -9.58
N ASN A 347 25.67 0.68 -9.28
CA ASN A 347 26.12 0.26 -7.95
C ASN A 347 25.95 1.37 -6.91
N VAL A 348 26.34 2.60 -7.24
CA VAL A 348 26.14 3.78 -6.37
C VAL A 348 24.66 3.97 -6.00
N ARG A 349 23.73 3.82 -6.96
CA ARG A 349 22.29 3.93 -6.67
C ARG A 349 21.78 2.80 -5.79
N LYS A 350 22.32 1.58 -5.93
CA LYS A 350 22.00 0.44 -5.07
C LYS A 350 22.47 0.69 -3.64
N ALA A 351 23.73 1.12 -3.46
CA ALA A 351 24.30 1.47 -2.16
C ALA A 351 23.48 2.56 -1.44
N LEU A 352 23.13 3.65 -2.13
CA LEU A 352 22.26 4.70 -1.57
C LEU A 352 20.89 4.17 -1.14
N ARG A 353 20.26 3.32 -1.97
CA ARG A 353 18.94 2.74 -1.66
C ARG A 353 18.97 1.82 -0.43
N LEU A 354 20.07 1.10 -0.21
CA LEU A 354 20.24 0.20 0.92
C LEU A 354 20.56 0.96 2.22
N LEU A 355 21.50 1.91 2.16
CA LEU A 355 22.04 2.56 3.37
C LEU A 355 21.25 3.78 3.84
N GLU A 356 20.67 4.60 2.95
CA GLU A 356 19.95 5.83 3.36
C GLU A 356 18.77 5.56 4.31
N PRO A 357 17.89 4.56 4.08
CA PRO A 357 16.78 4.26 4.99
C PRO A 357 17.28 3.81 6.36
N VAL A 358 18.28 2.91 6.39
CA VAL A 358 18.85 2.38 7.63
C VAL A 358 19.49 3.48 8.46
N ILE A 359 20.28 4.37 7.83
CA ILE A 359 20.86 5.52 8.52
C ILE A 359 19.78 6.44 9.10
N LYS A 360 18.68 6.65 8.38
CA LYS A 360 17.57 7.50 8.84
C LYS A 360 16.88 6.91 10.06
N ASP A 361 16.64 5.60 10.07
CA ASP A 361 15.98 4.90 11.17
C ASP A 361 16.88 4.85 12.42
N CYS A 362 18.21 4.76 12.25
CA CYS A 362 19.16 4.76 13.37
C CYS A 362 19.29 6.12 14.08
N LYS A 363 18.97 7.24 13.41
CA LYS A 363 19.11 8.58 14.01
C LYS A 363 18.26 8.80 15.26
N SER A 364 17.14 8.09 15.42
CA SER A 364 16.37 8.15 16.65
C SER A 364 17.04 7.37 17.78
N ILE A 365 17.69 6.24 17.47
CA ILE A 365 18.35 5.37 18.45
C ILE A 365 19.65 5.98 18.96
N LEU A 366 20.36 6.75 18.12
CA LEU A 366 21.54 7.50 18.56
C LEU A 366 21.28 8.49 19.70
N LYS A 367 20.00 8.83 19.97
CA LYS A 367 19.63 9.69 21.10
C LYS A 367 19.48 8.89 22.41
N CYS A 368 19.37 7.57 22.34
CA CYS A 368 19.31 6.71 23.50
C CYS A 368 20.69 6.65 24.17
N THR A 369 20.72 6.78 25.48
CA THR A 369 21.96 6.70 26.29
C THR A 369 22.60 5.32 26.24
N SER A 370 21.83 4.28 25.94
CA SER A 370 22.22 2.87 25.85
C SER A 370 22.69 2.43 24.45
N CYS A 371 22.95 3.35 23.52
CA CYS A 371 23.38 2.99 22.18
C CYS A 371 24.81 2.39 22.20
N PRO A 372 25.02 1.14 21.74
CA PRO A 372 26.33 0.51 21.74
C PRO A 372 27.31 1.24 20.81
N GLU A 373 28.59 1.30 21.19
CA GLU A 373 29.64 1.98 20.40
C GLU A 373 29.82 1.34 19.02
N ASP A 374 29.80 0.00 18.92
CA ASP A 374 29.89 -0.70 17.64
C ASP A 374 28.82 -0.26 16.62
N LEU A 375 27.60 0.06 17.10
CA LEU A 375 26.53 0.56 16.23
C LEU A 375 26.84 1.98 15.72
N LYS A 376 27.51 2.81 16.54
CA LYS A 376 27.93 4.16 16.14
C LYS A 376 29.03 4.09 15.08
N GLU A 377 29.99 3.17 15.24
CA GLU A 377 31.07 2.95 14.27
C GLU A 377 30.53 2.46 12.92
N GLU A 378 29.67 1.43 12.92
CA GLU A 378 29.03 0.93 11.69
C GLU A 378 28.19 2.01 11.01
N LEU A 379 27.44 2.80 11.79
CA LEU A 379 26.65 3.90 11.26
C LEU A 379 27.53 5.00 10.67
N GLN A 380 28.68 5.31 11.28
CA GLN A 380 29.64 6.27 10.75
C GLN A 380 30.25 5.76 9.44
N ALA A 381 30.58 4.46 9.34
CA ALA A 381 31.02 3.83 8.11
C ALA A 381 29.96 3.93 7.01
N ALA A 382 28.69 3.61 7.32
CA ALA A 382 27.58 3.73 6.39
C ALA A 382 27.37 5.19 5.91
N GLN A 383 27.46 6.17 6.82
CA GLN A 383 27.38 7.58 6.47
C GLN A 383 28.51 8.03 5.55
N GLN A 384 29.73 7.51 5.76
CA GLN A 384 30.87 7.80 4.90
C GLN A 384 30.64 7.24 3.48
N ILE A 385 30.16 6.00 3.37
CA ILE A 385 29.80 5.39 2.07
C ILE A 385 28.74 6.22 1.35
N VAL A 386 27.69 6.69 2.06
CA VAL A 386 26.65 7.55 1.46
C VAL A 386 27.21 8.90 1.01
N LYS A 387 28.12 9.51 1.78
CA LYS A 387 28.82 10.75 1.37
C LYS A 387 29.66 10.52 0.12
N ASP A 388 30.38 9.42 0.03
CA ASP A 388 31.22 9.12 -1.14
C ASP A 388 30.37 8.75 -2.36
N ALA A 389 29.26 8.04 -2.16
CA ALA A 389 28.29 7.71 -3.21
C ALA A 389 27.63 8.97 -3.79
N THR A 390 27.26 9.94 -2.95
CA THR A 390 26.69 11.23 -3.41
C THR A 390 27.72 12.09 -4.13
N LYS A 391 28.99 12.11 -3.68
CA LYS A 391 30.10 12.75 -4.40
C LYS A 391 30.37 12.07 -5.75
N PHE A 392 30.40 10.74 -5.79
CA PHE A 392 30.62 9.99 -7.03
C PHE A 392 29.51 10.28 -8.05
N LYS A 393 28.25 10.32 -7.60
CA LYS A 393 27.11 10.63 -8.45
C LYS A 393 27.22 12.03 -9.10
N SER A 394 27.64 13.04 -8.33
CA SER A 394 27.83 14.40 -8.88
C SER A 394 29.06 14.48 -9.78
N ALA A 395 30.17 13.82 -9.42
CA ALA A 395 31.36 13.70 -10.26
C ALA A 395 31.04 13.03 -11.61
N ALA A 396 30.26 11.96 -11.61
CA ALA A 396 29.86 11.22 -12.82
C ALA A 396 29.02 12.08 -13.76
N GLN A 397 28.16 12.92 -13.22
CA GLN A 397 27.38 13.87 -14.01
C GLN A 397 28.29 14.90 -14.70
N VAL A 398 29.30 15.43 -14.01
CA VAL A 398 30.27 16.38 -14.58
C VAL A 398 31.18 15.69 -15.59
N ALA A 399 31.70 14.50 -15.26
CA ALA A 399 32.57 13.71 -16.12
C ALA A 399 31.87 13.31 -17.43
N GLY A 400 30.59 12.92 -17.36
CA GLY A 400 29.75 12.64 -18.53
C GLY A 400 29.42 13.86 -19.40
N GLN A 401 29.65 15.08 -18.92
CA GLN A 401 29.61 16.30 -19.76
C GLN A 401 30.97 16.60 -20.39
N GLN A 402 32.05 16.20 -19.72
CA GLN A 402 33.44 16.39 -20.14
C GLN A 402 34.00 15.22 -20.97
N GLY A 403 33.24 14.15 -21.19
CA GLY A 403 33.73 12.94 -21.89
C GLY A 403 34.83 12.20 -21.13
N LYS A 404 34.87 12.34 -19.80
CA LYS A 404 35.86 11.65 -18.95
C LYS A 404 35.26 10.39 -18.35
N VAL A 405 36.00 9.29 -18.44
CA VAL A 405 35.73 8.06 -17.69
C VAL A 405 36.18 8.29 -16.25
N LEU A 406 35.36 7.89 -15.27
CA LEU A 406 35.72 7.95 -13.87
C LEU A 406 36.38 6.65 -13.42
N ASP A 407 37.16 6.75 -12.35
CA ASP A 407 37.64 5.57 -11.65
C ASP A 407 36.47 4.68 -11.17
N PRO A 408 36.65 3.36 -11.13
CA PRO A 408 35.63 2.44 -10.65
C PRO A 408 35.16 2.78 -9.24
N TRP A 409 33.85 2.65 -9.01
CA TRP A 409 33.27 2.74 -7.66
C TRP A 409 33.88 1.66 -6.76
N THR A 410 34.45 2.09 -5.63
CA THR A 410 35.32 1.26 -4.76
C THR A 410 34.57 0.31 -3.84
N TYR A 411 33.28 0.55 -3.57
CA TYR A 411 32.53 -0.24 -2.62
C TYR A 411 31.67 -1.29 -3.33
N GLU A 412 31.86 -2.56 -2.98
CA GLU A 412 31.05 -3.66 -3.49
C GLU A 412 29.60 -3.60 -2.98
N ASN A 413 28.67 -4.20 -3.75
CA ASN A 413 27.26 -4.20 -3.36
C ASN A 413 26.98 -5.10 -2.16
N GLU A 414 27.70 -6.23 -2.02
CA GLU A 414 27.51 -7.16 -0.89
C GLU A 414 27.98 -6.53 0.43
N THR A 415 29.12 -5.83 0.45
CA THR A 415 29.58 -5.12 1.66
C THR A 415 28.58 -4.06 2.12
N CYS A 416 27.97 -3.31 1.19
CA CYS A 416 26.91 -2.35 1.51
C CYS A 416 25.65 -3.03 2.09
N LYS A 417 25.33 -4.24 1.62
CA LYS A 417 24.15 -5.01 2.04
C LYS A 417 24.37 -5.67 3.41
N GLU A 418 25.55 -6.24 3.65
CA GLU A 418 25.94 -6.77 4.96
C GLU A 418 25.96 -5.68 6.01
N LEU A 419 26.57 -4.54 5.72
CA LEU A 419 26.57 -3.39 6.62
C LEU A 419 25.14 -2.91 6.94
N ALA A 420 24.26 -2.83 5.93
CA ALA A 420 22.86 -2.48 6.15
C ALA A 420 22.12 -3.51 7.04
N LYS A 421 22.39 -4.80 6.87
CA LYS A 421 21.80 -5.89 7.68
C LYS A 421 22.30 -5.83 9.13
N ASN A 422 23.60 -5.64 9.34
CA ASN A 422 24.21 -5.55 10.67
C ASN A 422 23.65 -4.37 11.46
N ILE A 423 23.64 -3.18 10.85
CA ILE A 423 23.08 -1.98 11.46
C ILE A 423 21.60 -2.19 11.81
N LYS A 424 20.80 -2.79 10.91
CA LYS A 424 19.38 -3.06 11.17
C LYS A 424 19.16 -4.04 12.33
N SER A 425 19.91 -5.14 12.37
CA SER A 425 19.85 -6.13 13.45
C SER A 425 20.22 -5.54 14.81
N LYS A 426 21.29 -4.74 14.86
CA LYS A 426 21.73 -4.05 16.08
C LYS A 426 20.70 -3.00 16.52
N THR A 427 20.14 -2.23 15.58
CA THR A 427 19.07 -1.25 15.81
C THR A 427 17.83 -1.90 16.42
N GLU A 428 17.38 -3.04 15.90
CA GLU A 428 16.24 -3.77 16.45
C GLU A 428 16.52 -4.30 17.86
N SER A 429 17.73 -4.84 18.08
CA SER A 429 18.17 -5.31 19.40
C SER A 429 18.22 -4.18 20.43
N THR A 430 18.80 -3.02 20.08
CA THR A 430 18.82 -1.83 20.94
C THR A 430 17.41 -1.33 21.24
N ARG A 431 16.50 -1.32 20.26
CA ARG A 431 15.11 -0.91 20.48
C ARG A 431 14.39 -1.89 21.41
N SER A 432 14.60 -3.19 21.26
CA SER A 432 14.02 -4.19 22.15
C SER A 432 14.53 -4.01 23.58
N MET A 433 15.83 -3.72 23.74
CA MET A 433 16.43 -3.45 25.05
C MET A 433 15.88 -2.17 25.69
N ASP A 434 15.77 -1.09 24.91
CA ASP A 434 15.20 0.19 25.37
C ASP A 434 13.73 0.00 25.80
N GLN A 435 12.95 -0.78 25.06
CA GLN A 435 11.58 -1.13 25.44
C GLN A 435 11.52 -1.95 26.73
N LEU A 436 12.42 -2.91 26.93
CA LEU A 436 12.48 -3.67 28.19
C LEU A 436 12.86 -2.77 29.36
N LEU A 437 13.89 -1.94 29.22
CA LEU A 437 14.33 -1.01 30.26
C LEU A 437 13.24 0.01 30.61
N SER A 438 12.46 0.47 29.64
CA SER A 438 11.34 1.40 29.88
C SER A 438 10.18 0.79 30.68
N LYS A 439 10.08 -0.54 30.75
CA LYS A 439 9.04 -1.27 31.49
C LYS A 439 9.48 -1.70 32.89
N MET A 440 10.78 -1.63 33.18
CA MET A 440 11.33 -2.00 34.49
C MET A 440 11.18 -0.82 35.46
N ASP A 441 10.84 -1.12 36.70
CA ASP A 441 10.85 -0.14 37.78
C ASP A 441 12.28 0.09 38.31
N ASP A 442 12.45 1.14 39.10
CA ASP A 442 13.77 1.51 39.65
C ASP A 442 14.39 0.38 40.49
N THR A 443 13.55 -0.43 41.15
CA THR A 443 14.00 -1.58 41.94
C THR A 443 14.54 -2.70 41.04
N ALA A 444 13.84 -3.05 39.97
CA ALA A 444 14.34 -4.03 39.01
C ALA A 444 15.59 -3.53 38.28
N LEU A 445 15.68 -2.23 37.97
CA LEU A 445 16.88 -1.62 37.39
C LEU A 445 18.08 -1.68 38.37
N ALA A 446 17.88 -1.41 39.65
CA ALA A 446 18.93 -1.53 40.67
C ALA A 446 19.41 -2.99 40.83
N ASN A 447 18.49 -3.95 40.83
CA ASN A 447 18.81 -5.37 40.87
C ASN A 447 19.59 -5.84 39.63
N LEU A 448 19.18 -5.38 38.43
CA LEU A 448 19.89 -5.69 37.19
C LEU A 448 21.31 -5.11 37.20
N LYS A 449 21.47 -3.87 37.69
CA LYS A 449 22.79 -3.24 37.83
C LYS A 449 23.68 -4.01 38.80
N LYS A 450 23.15 -4.39 39.97
CA LYS A 450 23.87 -5.20 40.96
C LYS A 450 24.30 -6.56 40.37
N ALA A 451 23.40 -7.25 39.67
CA ALA A 451 23.72 -8.52 39.01
C ALA A 451 24.78 -8.37 37.91
N ALA A 452 24.79 -7.25 37.18
CA ALA A 452 25.82 -6.95 36.19
C ALA A 452 27.20 -6.68 36.84
N GLU A 453 27.24 -5.94 37.96
CA GLU A 453 28.47 -5.69 38.73
C GLU A 453 29.01 -6.96 39.39
N GLU A 454 28.13 -7.83 39.90
CA GLU A 454 28.50 -9.16 40.41
C GLU A 454 29.09 -10.04 39.31
N ARG A 455 28.52 -10.03 38.10
CA ARG A 455 29.09 -10.76 36.95
C ARG A 455 30.43 -10.22 36.48
N LEU A 456 30.65 -8.90 36.54
CA LEU A 456 31.94 -8.29 36.18
C LEU A 456 33.02 -8.54 37.23
N SER A 457 32.63 -8.72 38.50
CA SER A 457 33.56 -8.98 39.60
C SER A 457 33.81 -10.46 39.87
N ALA A 458 32.99 -11.37 39.33
CA ALA A 458 33.27 -12.80 39.32
C ALA A 458 34.49 -13.08 38.43
N THR A 459 35.66 -13.22 39.06
CA THR A 459 36.94 -13.57 38.42
C THR A 459 37.03 -15.02 37.92
N ASP A 460 36.01 -15.83 38.19
CA ASP A 460 36.03 -17.27 37.94
C ASP A 460 35.01 -17.66 36.85
N VAL A 461 35.35 -17.40 35.59
CA VAL A 461 34.92 -18.22 34.44
C VAL A 461 36.03 -18.18 33.40
N GLU A 462 37.08 -18.98 33.59
CA GLU A 462 37.88 -19.52 32.48
C GLU A 462 37.17 -20.71 31.85
#